data_AF-A0A529VJK1-F1
#
_entry.id   AF-A0A529VJK1-F1
#
_cell.length_a   1.000
_cell.length_b   1.000
_cell.length_c   1.000
_cell.angle_alpha   90.00
_cell.angle_beta   90.00
_cell.angle_gamma   90.00
#
_symmetry.space_group_name_H-M   'P 1'
#
loop_
_entity.id
_entity.type
_entity.pdbx_description
1 polymer ?
#
loop_
_entity_poly.entity_id
_entity_poly.type
_entity_poly.pdbx_seq_one_letter_code
_entity_poly.pdbx_strand_id
1 'polypeptide(L)'
;YGVATLRGQENFDISFRKLGDAPELIVALARVKHAAAAANRDIGVLPAEIADAIIAASEEIENGRHVDQFVIDLLEGSGGTSINMNVNEVIANRALQLLGDEPGQYDRIHPNDHVNTGQSTNDVVPT
;
A
#
# COMPACT_ATOMS: atom_id res chain seq x y z
N TYR A 1 -2.13 -4.67 -7.72
CA TYR A 1 -2.79 -4.87 -6.41
C TYR A 1 -3.03 -6.36 -6.16
N GLY A 2 -3.66 -6.76 -5.04
CA GLY A 2 -3.89 -8.16 -4.65
C GLY A 2 -5.36 -8.51 -4.37
N VAL A 3 -5.56 -9.57 -3.59
CA VAL A 3 -6.89 -10.17 -3.37
C VAL A 3 -7.80 -9.32 -2.48
N ALA A 4 -7.24 -8.60 -1.50
CA ALA A 4 -8.02 -7.72 -0.65
C ALA A 4 -8.57 -6.54 -1.46
N THR A 5 -7.75 -5.98 -2.35
CA THR A 5 -8.18 -4.92 -3.27
C THR A 5 -9.27 -5.42 -4.22
N LEU A 6 -9.10 -6.60 -4.82
CA LEU A 6 -10.10 -7.16 -5.74
C LEU A 6 -11.46 -7.32 -5.04
N ARG A 7 -11.47 -7.88 -3.83
CA ARG A 7 -12.70 -8.01 -3.03
C ARG A 7 -13.29 -6.65 -2.66
N GLY A 8 -12.45 -5.67 -2.31
CA GLY A 8 -12.90 -4.31 -2.04
C GLY A 8 -13.57 -3.68 -3.26
N GLN A 9 -12.97 -3.84 -4.44
CA GLN A 9 -13.53 -3.37 -5.70
C GLN A 9 -14.86 -4.05 -6.04
N GLU A 10 -14.97 -5.37 -5.86
CA GLU A 10 -16.21 -6.11 -6.11
C GLU A 10 -17.33 -5.75 -5.11
N ASN A 11 -16.97 -5.41 -3.87
CA ASN A 11 -17.92 -5.01 -2.84
C ASN A 11 -18.40 -3.56 -3.00
N PHE A 12 -17.58 -2.69 -3.57
CA PHE A 12 -17.82 -1.25 -3.62
C PHE A 12 -17.61 -0.71 -5.05
N ASP A 13 -18.71 -0.66 -5.81
CA ASP A 13 -18.78 0.01 -7.12
C ASP A 13 -20.01 0.94 -7.09
N ILE A 14 -19.84 2.13 -6.49
CA ILE A 14 -20.96 3.00 -6.08
C ILE A 14 -20.89 4.34 -6.81
N SER A 15 -19.77 5.05 -6.67
CA SER A 15 -19.59 6.41 -7.19
C SER A 15 -18.90 6.42 -8.56
N PHE A 16 -18.24 5.32 -8.93
CA PHE A 16 -17.34 5.20 -10.07
C PHE A 16 -16.12 6.13 -10.01
N ARG A 17 -15.90 6.84 -8.89
CA ARG A 17 -14.68 7.58 -8.60
C ARG A 17 -13.78 6.72 -7.74
N LYS A 18 -12.62 6.38 -8.29
CA LYS A 18 -11.66 5.47 -7.67
C LYS A 18 -10.61 6.25 -6.89
N LEU A 19 -9.87 5.53 -6.06
CA LEU A 19 -8.72 6.06 -5.33
C LEU A 19 -7.70 6.70 -6.29
N GLY A 20 -7.50 6.13 -7.48
CA GLY A 20 -6.70 6.70 -8.57
C GLY A 20 -7.11 8.12 -9.02
N ASP A 21 -8.36 8.51 -8.80
CA ASP A 21 -8.87 9.86 -9.10
C ASP A 21 -8.58 10.88 -7.99
N ALA A 22 -7.91 10.46 -6.91
CA ALA A 22 -7.50 11.28 -5.77
C ALA A 22 -5.97 11.16 -5.53
N PRO A 23 -5.14 11.70 -6.44
CA PRO A 23 -3.69 11.52 -6.40
C PRO A 23 -3.05 12.05 -5.11
N GLU A 24 -3.59 13.13 -4.52
CA GLU A 24 -3.08 13.68 -3.26
C GLU A 24 -3.23 12.70 -2.10
N LEU A 25 -4.34 11.94 -2.06
CA LEU A 25 -4.58 10.92 -1.04
C LEU A 25 -3.63 9.73 -1.23
N ILE A 26 -3.41 9.29 -2.47
CA ILE A 26 -2.44 8.22 -2.77
C ILE A 26 -1.03 8.61 -2.31
N VAL A 27 -0.59 9.84 -2.64
CA VAL A 27 0.73 10.35 -2.25
C VAL A 27 0.84 10.44 -0.72
N ALA A 28 -0.19 10.90 -0.02
CA ALA A 28 -0.20 10.96 1.44
C ALA A 28 -0.06 9.55 2.06
N LEU A 29 -0.85 8.59 1.60
CA LEU A 29 -0.79 7.21 2.10
C LEU A 29 0.57 6.56 1.79
N ALA A 30 1.14 6.81 0.61
CA ALA A 30 2.48 6.32 0.27
C ALA A 30 3.55 6.88 1.20
N ARG A 31 3.50 8.18 1.54
CA ARG A 31 4.41 8.80 2.52
C ARG A 31 4.29 8.18 3.91
N VAL A 32 3.07 7.85 4.35
CA VAL A 32 2.86 7.15 5.63
C VAL A 32 3.55 5.78 5.60
N LYS A 33 3.40 5.01 4.51
CA LYS A 33 4.05 3.70 4.36
C LYS A 33 5.58 3.80 4.28
N HIS A 34 6.09 4.79 3.56
CA HIS A 34 7.51 5.13 3.54
C HIS A 34 8.02 5.39 4.96
N ALA A 35 7.40 6.33 5.68
CA ALA A 35 7.81 6.71 7.03
C ALA A 35 7.78 5.52 8.00
N ALA A 36 6.74 4.69 7.92
CA ALA A 36 6.62 3.49 8.75
C ALA A 36 7.70 2.45 8.43
N ALA A 37 8.02 2.22 7.15
CA ALA A 37 9.09 1.31 6.75
C ALA A 37 10.47 1.80 7.23
N ALA A 38 10.76 3.09 7.06
CA ALA A 38 12.00 3.70 7.54
C ALA A 38 12.13 3.60 9.07
N ALA A 39 11.07 3.93 9.81
CA ALA A 39 11.07 3.82 11.27
C ALA A 39 11.28 2.37 11.73
N ASN A 40 10.58 1.40 11.12
CA ASN A 40 10.72 -0.02 11.44
C ASN A 40 12.11 -0.58 11.09
N ARG A 41 12.76 -0.07 10.03
CA ARG A 41 14.16 -0.39 9.73
C ARG A 41 15.09 0.11 10.82
N ASP A 42 14.95 1.36 11.21
CA ASP A 42 15.87 2.04 12.14
C ASP A 42 15.82 1.41 13.55
N ILE A 43 14.67 0.85 13.95
CA ILE A 43 14.52 0.09 15.20
C ILE A 43 14.75 -1.42 15.06
N GLY A 44 15.10 -1.90 13.85
CA GLY A 44 15.43 -3.31 13.58
C GLY A 44 14.23 -4.27 13.54
N VAL A 45 13.00 -3.76 13.41
CA VAL A 45 11.79 -4.58 13.23
C VAL A 45 11.72 -5.16 11.82
N LEU A 46 12.08 -4.35 10.81
CA LEU A 46 12.19 -4.81 9.42
C LEU A 46 13.66 -5.02 9.03
N PRO A 47 14.00 -6.11 8.33
CA PRO A 47 15.30 -6.23 7.68
C PRO A 47 15.52 -5.09 6.70
N ALA A 48 16.75 -4.56 6.63
CA ALA A 48 17.07 -3.39 5.81
C ALA A 48 16.70 -3.58 4.33
N GLU A 49 16.99 -4.74 3.75
CA GLU A 49 16.63 -5.06 2.35
C GLU A 49 15.12 -4.94 2.08
N ILE A 50 14.29 -5.46 3.00
CA ILE A 50 12.83 -5.41 2.88
C ILE A 50 12.32 -3.98 3.03
N ALA A 51 12.81 -3.26 4.05
CA ALA A 51 12.41 -1.89 4.29
C ALA A 51 12.81 -0.96 3.13
N ASP A 52 14.03 -1.10 2.61
CA ASP A 52 14.53 -0.27 1.52
C ASP A 52 13.76 -0.53 0.21
N ALA A 53 13.33 -1.78 -0.05
CA ALA A 53 12.46 -2.09 -1.17
C ALA A 53 11.05 -1.48 -1.02
N ILE A 54 10.49 -1.49 0.20
CA ILE A 54 9.20 -0.85 0.51
C ILE A 54 9.29 0.67 0.36
N ILE A 55 10.38 1.28 0.85
CA ILE A 55 10.65 2.72 0.71
C ILE A 55 10.73 3.09 -0.78
N ALA A 56 11.53 2.38 -1.57
CA ALA A 56 11.67 2.66 -3.00
C ALA A 56 10.34 2.49 -3.77
N ALA A 57 9.54 1.46 -3.43
CA ALA A 57 8.22 1.28 -4.00
C ALA A 57 7.26 2.43 -3.62
N SER A 58 7.33 2.90 -2.38
CA SER A 58 6.54 4.05 -1.89
C SER A 58 6.94 5.33 -2.61
N GLU A 59 8.24 5.59 -2.78
CA GLU A 59 8.76 6.75 -3.52
C GLU A 59 8.30 6.77 -4.99
N GLU A 60 8.20 5.62 -5.66
CA GLU A 60 7.63 5.57 -7.01
C GLU A 60 6.17 6.07 -7.05
N ILE A 61 5.36 5.68 -6.05
CA ILE A 61 3.95 6.09 -5.92
C ILE A 61 3.85 7.58 -5.53
N GLU A 62 4.70 8.05 -4.63
CA GLU A 62 4.79 9.48 -4.27
C GLU A 62 5.10 10.36 -5.49
N ASN A 63 5.88 9.83 -6.44
CA ASN A 63 6.20 10.48 -7.71
C ASN A 63 5.14 10.25 -8.81
N GLY A 64 3.95 9.77 -8.45
CA GLY A 64 2.79 9.65 -9.35
C GLY A 64 2.83 8.42 -10.27
N ARG A 65 3.63 7.40 -9.97
CA ARG A 65 3.63 6.14 -10.73
C ARG A 65 2.55 5.19 -10.22
N HIS A 66 2.13 4.26 -11.08
CA HIS A 66 1.20 3.17 -10.75
C HIS A 66 -0.21 3.61 -10.33
N VAL A 67 -0.63 4.82 -10.70
CA VAL A 67 -1.95 5.39 -10.33
C VAL A 67 -3.12 4.49 -10.75
N ASP A 68 -2.97 3.77 -11.86
CA ASP A 68 -3.93 2.80 -12.39
C ASP A 68 -4.15 1.57 -11.49
N GLN A 69 -3.29 1.36 -10.49
CA GLN A 69 -3.38 0.24 -9.55
C GLN A 69 -4.23 0.55 -8.31
N PHE A 70 -4.76 1.76 -8.18
CA PHE A 70 -5.57 2.21 -7.05
C PHE A 70 -7.04 2.26 -7.44
N VAL A 71 -7.73 1.13 -7.25
CA VAL A 71 -9.02 0.86 -7.91
C VAL A 71 -10.22 0.91 -6.97
N ILE A 72 -10.00 1.04 -5.66
CA ILE A 72 -11.08 1.11 -4.67
C ILE A 72 -11.92 2.37 -4.86
N ASP A 73 -13.25 2.23 -4.82
CA ASP A 73 -14.18 3.35 -4.84
C ASP A 73 -13.99 4.25 -3.60
N LEU A 74 -13.99 5.58 -3.79
CA LEU A 74 -13.84 6.54 -2.70
C LEU A 74 -14.96 6.49 -1.65
N LEU A 75 -16.13 5.91 -2.00
CA LEU A 75 -17.24 5.67 -1.08
C LEU A 75 -17.25 4.26 -0.49
N GLU A 76 -16.09 3.58 -0.43
CA GLU A 76 -15.96 2.27 0.21
C GLU A 76 -16.48 2.28 1.66
N GLY A 77 -17.20 1.23 2.04
CA GLY A 77 -17.94 1.14 3.30
C GLY A 77 -17.16 0.49 4.46
N SER A 78 -15.88 0.17 4.28
CA SER A 78 -15.03 -0.55 5.24
C SER A 78 -14.20 0.36 6.15
N GLY A 79 -14.54 1.66 6.20
CA GLY A 79 -13.88 2.65 7.06
C GLY A 79 -12.43 2.93 6.65
N GLY A 80 -12.11 2.82 5.36
CA GLY A 80 -10.75 3.03 4.84
C GLY A 80 -9.90 1.77 4.76
N THR A 81 -10.41 0.61 5.19
CA THR A 81 -9.63 -0.64 5.22
C THR A 81 -9.30 -1.12 3.81
N SER A 82 -10.24 -0.98 2.87
CA SER A 82 -10.00 -1.39 1.48
C SER A 82 -8.98 -0.46 0.83
N ILE A 83 -9.02 0.84 1.12
CA ILE A 83 -8.02 1.82 0.70
C ILE A 83 -6.63 1.45 1.25
N ASN A 84 -6.51 1.25 2.57
CA ASN A 84 -5.23 0.91 3.20
C ASN A 84 -4.65 -0.40 2.62
N MET A 85 -5.50 -1.43 2.45
CA MET A 85 -5.07 -2.68 1.83
C MET A 85 -4.67 -2.55 0.36
N ASN A 86 -5.33 -1.68 -0.42
CA ASN A 86 -4.91 -1.42 -1.79
C ASN A 86 -3.51 -0.83 -1.83
N VAL A 87 -3.21 0.13 -0.97
CA VAL A 87 -1.86 0.71 -0.88
C VAL A 87 -0.85 -0.36 -0.44
N ASN A 88 -1.15 -1.13 0.59
CA ASN A 88 -0.28 -2.20 1.09
C ASN A 88 0.05 -3.23 0.00
N GLU A 89 -0.96 -3.70 -0.74
CA GLU A 89 -0.77 -4.72 -1.79
C GLU A 89 -0.02 -4.17 -3.00
N VAL A 90 -0.24 -2.90 -3.40
CA VAL A 90 0.52 -2.29 -4.51
C VAL A 90 1.99 -2.13 -4.12
N ILE A 91 2.27 -1.61 -2.92
CA ILE A 91 3.64 -1.44 -2.43
C ILE A 91 4.34 -2.79 -2.27
N ALA A 92 3.69 -3.79 -1.66
CA ALA A 92 4.29 -5.11 -1.45
C ALA A 92 4.72 -5.75 -2.78
N ASN A 93 3.81 -5.77 -3.76
CA ASN A 93 4.11 -6.34 -5.07
C ASN A 93 5.17 -5.54 -5.82
N ARG A 94 5.17 -4.21 -5.69
CA ARG A 94 6.20 -3.40 -6.34
C ARG A 94 7.57 -3.58 -5.70
N ALA A 95 7.63 -3.70 -4.38
CA ALA A 95 8.85 -4.01 -3.63
C ALA A 95 9.42 -5.38 -4.03
N LEU A 96 8.56 -6.40 -4.18
CA LEU A 96 8.98 -7.72 -4.71
C LEU A 96 9.63 -7.59 -6.09
N GLN A 97 8.98 -6.88 -7.02
CA GLN A 97 9.54 -6.67 -8.35
C GLN A 97 10.89 -5.93 -8.34
N LEU A 98 11.09 -4.98 -7.43
CA LEU A 98 12.37 -4.28 -7.26
C LEU A 98 13.48 -5.22 -6.76
N LEU A 99 13.11 -6.29 -6.04
CA LEU A 99 14.03 -7.34 -5.59
C LEU A 99 14.18 -8.50 -6.59
N GLY A 100 13.55 -8.41 -7.76
CA GLY A 100 13.60 -9.43 -8.82
C GLY A 100 12.61 -10.58 -8.66
N ASP A 101 11.63 -10.44 -7.75
CA ASP A 101 10.62 -11.43 -7.46
C ASP A 101 9.31 -11.19 -8.23
N GLU A 102 8.48 -12.22 -8.30
CA GLU A 102 7.17 -12.15 -8.93
C GLU A 102 6.10 -11.59 -7.96
N PRO A 103 5.10 -10.83 -8.45
CA PRO A 103 3.96 -10.42 -7.64
C PRO A 103 3.27 -11.61 -6.95
N GLY A 104 2.87 -11.42 -5.70
CA GLY A 104 2.21 -12.45 -4.89
C GLY A 104 3.15 -13.38 -4.11
N GLN A 105 4.48 -13.24 -4.25
CA GLN A 105 5.47 -13.95 -3.43
C GLN A 105 5.57 -13.36 -2.01
N TYR A 106 4.44 -13.36 -1.30
CA TYR A 106 4.28 -12.70 -0.02
C TYR A 106 5.04 -13.35 1.14
N ASP A 107 5.67 -14.52 0.92
CA ASP A 107 6.61 -15.13 1.86
C ASP A 107 7.86 -14.25 2.09
N ARG A 108 8.22 -13.40 1.12
CA ARG A 108 9.32 -12.43 1.26
C ARG A 108 8.83 -11.04 1.69
N ILE A 109 7.81 -10.50 1.03
CA ILE A 109 7.20 -9.20 1.39
C ILE A 109 5.68 -9.35 1.47
N HIS A 110 5.19 -9.53 2.69
CA HIS A 110 3.78 -9.61 3.01
C HIS A 110 3.12 -8.22 3.16
N PRO A 111 1.95 -7.96 2.55
CA PRO A 111 1.25 -6.67 2.66
C PRO A 111 0.91 -6.25 4.10
N ASN A 112 0.59 -7.21 4.98
CA ASN A 112 0.28 -6.89 6.38
C ASN A 112 1.54 -6.88 7.25
N ASP A 113 2.28 -8.00 7.23
CA ASP A 113 3.35 -8.27 8.18
C ASP A 113 4.59 -7.40 7.94
N HIS A 114 4.74 -6.84 6.72
CA HIS A 114 5.85 -5.96 6.35
C HIS A 114 5.42 -4.54 5.97
N VAL A 115 4.47 -4.38 5.03
CA VAL A 115 4.08 -3.02 4.59
C VAL A 115 3.20 -2.33 5.64
N ASN A 116 2.42 -3.09 6.39
CA ASN A 116 1.53 -2.59 7.46
C ASN A 116 2.09 -2.83 8.87
N THR A 117 3.38 -3.15 9.02
CA THR A 117 3.99 -3.41 10.33
C THR A 117 3.89 -2.18 11.22
N GLY A 118 3.39 -2.38 12.45
CA GLY A 118 3.24 -1.31 13.44
C GLY A 118 2.12 -0.31 13.13
N GLN A 119 1.22 -0.62 12.20
CA GLN A 119 0.15 0.25 11.73
C GLN A 119 -1.21 -0.43 11.81
N SER A 120 -2.28 0.36 11.82
CA SER A 120 -3.66 -0.08 11.54
C SER A 120 -4.33 0.88 10.55
N THR A 121 -5.49 0.50 10.02
CA THR A 121 -6.26 1.42 9.17
C THR A 121 -6.67 2.69 9.93
N ASN A 122 -6.95 2.56 11.23
CA ASN A 122 -7.54 3.63 12.05
C ASN A 122 -6.56 4.75 12.39
N ASP A 123 -5.25 4.52 12.24
CA ASP A 123 -4.18 5.52 12.34
C ASP A 123 -3.69 5.93 10.96
N VAL A 124 -3.54 5.00 10.01
CA VAL A 124 -3.00 5.29 8.67
C VAL A 124 -3.90 6.21 7.86
N VAL A 125 -5.20 5.92 7.77
CA VAL A 125 -6.13 6.67 6.91
C VAL A 125 -6.35 8.11 7.39
N PRO A 126 -6.45 8.41 8.71
CA PRO A 126 -6.60 9.79 9.17
C PRO A 126 -5.30 10.59 9.32
N THR A 127 -4.12 9.99 9.13
CA THR A 127 -2.81 10.69 9.19
C THR A 127 -2.55 11.49 7.91
#